data_AF-A0A2A2J281-F1
#
_entry.id   AF-A0A2A2J281-F1
#
_cell.length_a   1.000
_cell.length_b   1.000
_cell.length_c   1.000
_cell.angle_alpha   90.00
_cell.angle_beta   90.00
_cell.angle_gamma   90.00
#
_symmetry.space_group_name_H-M   'P 1'
#
loop_
_entity.id
_entity.type
_entity.pdbx_description
1 polymer ?
#
loop_
_entity_poly.entity_id
_entity_poly.type
_entity_poly.pdbx_seq_one_letter_code
_entity_poly.pdbx_strand_id
1 'polypeptide(L)'
;MAVAAAGVASDRACIHSNGTFRSLLSEEDIVGCCSECGSCYGGDPLRALTYWVNQGLVTGGRDGCRPYSFDRQCGVPCSPATFFDGEEKRTCIRRCQNIYYQNKYEDDKHFATMAYSMYPRSMTVSVDGKERAQVPTIIGHLNETQSTPMNLTEIRNILMKELYLFGPTTMAFPVTEEFLHYASGVFRPHPLDGFNDRIVYWHVVRLIGWGHSEDGSHYWLGVNSFGSHWGDNGVFKINTDSMEKYGLEYETALV
;
A
#
# COMPACT_ATOMS: atom_id res chain seq x y z
N MET A 1 -0.85 4.08 -4.21
CA MET A 1 -0.43 4.29 -2.81
C MET A 1 -1.61 4.56 -1.88
N ALA A 2 -2.33 5.70 -1.97
CA ALA A 2 -3.37 6.07 -1.00
C ALA A 2 -4.45 5.00 -0.79
N VAL A 3 -4.91 4.37 -1.87
CA VAL A 3 -5.88 3.26 -1.84
C VAL A 3 -5.37 2.07 -1.03
N ALA A 4 -4.10 1.69 -1.20
CA ALA A 4 -3.49 0.59 -0.45
C ALA A 4 -3.35 0.94 1.04
N ALA A 5 -2.87 2.15 1.35
CA ALA A 5 -2.73 2.61 2.74
C ALA A 5 -4.08 2.69 3.46
N ALA A 6 -5.11 3.26 2.84
CA ALA A 6 -6.47 3.30 3.39
C ALA A 6 -7.07 1.90 3.54
N GLY A 7 -6.80 0.99 2.60
CA GLY A 7 -7.22 -0.41 2.70
C GLY A 7 -6.58 -1.13 3.90
N VAL A 8 -5.26 -0.99 4.06
CA VAL A 8 -4.53 -1.52 5.23
C VAL A 8 -5.09 -0.92 6.52
N ALA A 9 -5.32 0.39 6.53
CA ALA A 9 -5.86 1.07 7.69
C ALA A 9 -7.26 0.54 8.08
N SER A 10 -8.12 0.34 7.08
CA SER A 10 -9.47 -0.22 7.27
C SER A 10 -9.43 -1.63 7.85
N ASP A 11 -8.59 -2.50 7.26
CA ASP A 11 -8.47 -3.89 7.70
C ASP A 11 -7.95 -3.97 9.13
N ARG A 12 -6.89 -3.22 9.45
CA ARG A 12 -6.31 -3.21 10.80
C ARG A 12 -7.25 -2.61 11.83
N ALA A 13 -7.97 -1.54 11.48
CA ALA A 13 -8.99 -0.99 12.37
C ALA A 13 -10.09 -2.03 12.67
N CYS A 14 -10.49 -2.83 11.69
CA CYS A 14 -11.43 -3.93 11.91
C CYS A 14 -10.84 -5.04 12.79
N ILE A 15 -9.64 -5.53 12.48
CA ILE A 15 -8.96 -6.62 13.21
C ILE A 15 -8.75 -6.25 14.68
N HIS A 16 -8.16 -5.08 14.96
CA HIS A 16 -7.79 -4.67 16.32
C HIS A 16 -8.96 -4.14 17.15
N SER A 17 -10.08 -3.82 16.51
CA SER A 17 -11.34 -3.52 17.20
C SER A 17 -12.20 -4.77 17.45
N ASN A 18 -11.66 -5.97 17.21
CA ASN A 18 -12.39 -7.25 17.29
C ASN A 18 -13.68 -7.24 16.45
N GLY A 19 -13.60 -6.64 15.25
CA GLY A 19 -14.69 -6.55 14.29
C GLY A 19 -15.82 -5.58 14.66
N THR A 20 -15.62 -4.69 15.64
CA THR A 20 -16.61 -3.65 16.00
C THR A 20 -16.56 -2.48 15.02
N PHE A 21 -15.38 -2.09 14.55
CA PHE A 21 -15.21 -1.19 13.41
C PHE A 21 -15.29 -1.98 12.10
N ARG A 22 -16.19 -1.59 11.20
CA ARG A 22 -16.41 -2.28 9.90
C ARG A 22 -16.47 -1.33 8.71
N SER A 23 -16.22 -0.04 8.93
CA SER A 23 -16.24 0.96 7.88
C SER A 23 -14.93 0.94 7.09
N LEU A 24 -14.97 1.43 5.86
CA LEU A 24 -13.75 1.72 5.11
C LEU A 24 -13.23 3.09 5.53
N LEU A 25 -11.91 3.25 5.64
CA LEU A 25 -11.25 4.54 5.78
C LEU A 25 -10.98 5.16 4.41
N SER A 26 -11.02 6.48 4.35
CA SER A 26 -11.08 7.21 3.10
C SER A 26 -9.72 7.37 2.42
N GLU A 27 -9.59 6.75 1.26
CA GLU A 27 -8.50 7.01 0.31
C GLU A 27 -8.53 8.44 -0.26
N GLU A 28 -9.74 9.03 -0.35
CA GLU A 28 -9.97 10.40 -0.79
C GLU A 28 -9.38 11.41 0.20
N ASP A 29 -9.53 11.15 1.50
CA ASP A 29 -8.99 12.01 2.56
C ASP A 29 -7.46 12.03 2.52
N ILE A 30 -6.82 10.88 2.28
CA ILE A 30 -5.37 10.80 2.10
C ILE A 30 -4.92 11.61 0.88
N VAL A 31 -5.44 11.29 -0.32
CA VAL A 31 -4.97 11.91 -1.57
C VAL A 31 -5.33 13.40 -1.66
N GLY A 32 -6.49 13.78 -1.11
CA GLY A 32 -6.98 15.15 -1.13
C GLY A 32 -6.33 16.04 -0.09
N CYS A 33 -6.09 15.56 1.13
CA CYS A 33 -5.72 16.41 2.27
C CYS A 33 -4.31 16.21 2.83
N CYS A 34 -3.61 15.11 2.52
CA CYS A 34 -2.23 14.97 2.94
C CYS A 34 -1.26 15.58 1.92
N SER A 35 -0.71 16.76 2.24
CA SER A 35 0.21 17.50 1.36
C SER A 35 1.54 16.79 1.11
N GLU A 36 1.97 15.93 2.02
CA GLU A 36 3.29 15.27 1.96
C GLU A 36 3.22 13.80 1.50
N CYS A 37 2.02 13.21 1.48
CA CYS A 37 1.84 11.80 1.15
C CYS A 37 2.04 11.52 -0.33
N GLY A 38 1.77 12.50 -1.19
CA GLY A 38 1.88 12.36 -2.64
C GLY A 38 0.70 12.99 -3.36
N SER A 39 0.48 12.51 -4.58
CA SER A 39 -0.51 13.03 -5.52
C SER A 39 -1.07 11.90 -6.40
N CYS A 40 -1.84 12.25 -7.42
CA CYS A 40 -2.30 11.27 -8.42
C CYS A 40 -1.16 10.66 -9.26
N TYR A 41 0.06 11.24 -9.21
CA TYR A 41 1.24 10.71 -9.93
C TYR A 41 2.10 9.76 -9.12
N GLY A 42 1.80 9.58 -7.84
CA GLY A 42 2.60 8.74 -6.96
C GLY A 42 2.65 9.30 -5.54
N GLY A 43 3.14 8.49 -4.61
CA GLY A 43 3.23 8.86 -3.22
C GLY A 43 3.91 7.79 -2.39
N ASP A 44 4.15 8.14 -1.13
CA ASP A 44 4.85 7.28 -0.17
C ASP A 44 3.87 6.67 0.85
N PRO A 45 3.82 5.32 0.97
CA PRO A 45 2.89 4.65 1.89
C PRO A 45 3.19 4.95 3.36
N LEU A 46 4.46 5.09 3.76
CA LEU A 46 4.81 5.43 5.14
C LEU A 46 4.30 6.81 5.52
N ARG A 47 4.38 7.79 4.61
CA ARG A 47 3.80 9.13 4.84
C ARG A 47 2.28 9.09 4.97
N ALA A 48 1.58 8.29 4.16
CA ALA A 48 0.13 8.10 4.29
C ALA A 48 -0.26 7.45 5.63
N LEU A 49 0.49 6.45 6.08
CA LEU A 49 0.27 5.82 7.38
C LEU A 49 0.63 6.77 8.54
N THR A 50 1.65 7.62 8.36
CA THR A 50 1.99 8.68 9.32
C THR A 50 0.90 9.74 9.39
N TYR A 51 0.27 10.09 8.27
CA TYR A 51 -0.90 10.97 8.24
C TYR A 51 -2.07 10.36 9.02
N TRP A 52 -2.30 9.05 8.89
CA TRP A 52 -3.30 8.35 9.69
C TRP A 52 -3.01 8.42 11.20
N VAL A 53 -1.75 8.35 11.62
CA VAL A 53 -1.36 8.52 13.03
C VAL A 53 -1.57 9.97 13.50
N ASN A 54 -1.08 10.95 12.74
CA ASN A 54 -0.98 12.34 13.20
C ASN A 54 -2.27 13.16 13.01
N GLN A 55 -3.04 12.86 11.96
CA GLN A 55 -4.20 13.66 11.53
C GLN A 55 -5.49 12.84 11.49
N GLY A 56 -5.38 11.50 11.52
CA GLY A 56 -6.52 10.59 11.41
C GLY A 56 -7.11 10.56 10.01
N LEU A 57 -7.86 9.49 9.74
CA LEU A 57 -8.62 9.30 8.51
C LEU A 57 -10.11 9.29 8.82
N VAL A 58 -10.90 9.99 8.02
CA VAL A 58 -12.35 9.82 8.07
C VAL A 58 -12.79 8.54 7.37
N THR A 59 -14.02 8.11 7.62
CA THR A 59 -14.63 7.01 6.87
C THR A 59 -14.80 7.38 5.40
N GLY A 60 -14.66 6.37 4.53
CA GLY A 60 -14.80 6.46 3.10
C GLY A 60 -15.66 5.33 2.53
N GLY A 61 -15.33 4.88 1.33
CA GLY A 61 -16.25 4.04 0.56
C GLY A 61 -17.54 4.79 0.17
N ARG A 62 -18.53 4.08 -0.37
CA ARG A 62 -19.75 4.70 -0.89
C ARG A 62 -20.53 5.46 0.19
N ASP A 63 -20.59 4.89 1.39
CA ASP A 63 -21.50 5.33 2.46
C ASP A 63 -20.77 6.06 3.61
N GLY A 64 -19.46 6.26 3.53
CA GLY A 64 -18.67 6.97 4.55
C GLY A 64 -18.64 8.49 4.36
N CYS A 65 -17.91 9.20 5.21
CA CYS A 65 -17.78 10.66 5.17
C CYS A 65 -17.21 11.17 3.83
N ARG A 66 -16.12 10.59 3.35
CA ARG A 66 -15.41 11.00 2.13
C ARG A 66 -15.29 9.83 1.14
N PRO A 67 -16.26 9.63 0.23
CA PRO A 67 -16.14 8.65 -0.84
C PRO A 67 -15.06 9.05 -1.85
N TYR A 68 -14.46 8.05 -2.50
CA TYR A 68 -13.51 8.30 -3.60
C TYR A 68 -14.19 9.04 -4.75
N SER A 69 -13.60 10.16 -5.17
CA SER A 69 -14.20 11.07 -6.15
C SER A 69 -14.01 10.65 -7.61
N PHE A 70 -13.16 9.66 -7.86
CA PHE A 70 -12.81 9.21 -9.21
C PHE A 70 -13.64 8.02 -9.69
N ASP A 71 -13.87 7.98 -11.00
CA ASP A 71 -14.58 6.89 -11.66
C ASP A 71 -13.78 5.59 -11.55
N ARG A 72 -14.45 4.54 -11.10
CA ARG A 72 -13.90 3.19 -10.97
C ARG A 72 -13.92 2.42 -12.30
N GLN A 73 -14.51 2.99 -13.35
CA GLN A 73 -14.65 2.40 -14.69
C GLN A 73 -13.62 2.94 -15.69
N CYS A 74 -12.55 3.60 -15.24
CA CYS A 74 -11.54 4.25 -16.11
C CYS A 74 -10.59 3.31 -16.86
N GLY A 75 -10.84 2.00 -16.84
CA GLY A 75 -9.95 0.98 -17.40
C GLY A 75 -9.15 0.25 -16.33
N VAL A 76 -8.39 -0.74 -16.79
CA VAL A 76 -7.75 -1.74 -15.91
C VAL A 76 -6.33 -2.08 -16.45
N PRO A 77 -5.28 -1.32 -16.09
CA PRO A 77 -5.28 -0.11 -15.28
C PRO A 77 -5.88 1.11 -16.02
N CYS A 78 -6.19 2.18 -15.27
CA CYS A 78 -6.72 3.40 -15.86
C CYS A 78 -5.71 4.11 -16.76
N SER A 79 -6.22 4.81 -17.77
CA SER A 79 -5.39 5.56 -18.73
C SER A 79 -4.56 6.64 -18.03
N PRO A 80 -3.33 6.92 -18.50
CA PRO A 80 -2.51 8.03 -17.99
C PRO A 80 -3.25 9.37 -17.91
N ALA A 81 -4.14 9.65 -18.87
CA ALA A 81 -4.96 10.86 -18.92
C ALA A 81 -5.83 11.07 -17.66
N THR A 82 -6.30 9.98 -17.05
CA THR A 82 -7.14 10.02 -15.84
C THR A 82 -6.36 10.55 -14.64
N PHE A 83 -5.05 10.31 -14.54
CA PHE A 83 -4.24 10.84 -13.44
C PHE A 83 -4.05 12.36 -13.55
N PHE A 84 -3.92 12.90 -14.77
CA PHE A 84 -3.81 14.34 -15.00
C PHE A 84 -5.09 15.08 -14.63
N ASP A 85 -6.24 14.61 -15.14
CA ASP A 85 -7.55 15.16 -14.79
C ASP A 85 -7.82 15.04 -13.29
N GLY A 86 -7.39 13.93 -12.69
CA GLY A 86 -7.56 13.72 -11.27
C GLY A 86 -6.70 14.64 -10.41
N GLU A 87 -5.47 14.93 -10.82
CA GLU A 87 -4.64 15.89 -10.12
C GLU A 87 -5.18 17.32 -10.23
N GLU A 88 -5.66 17.72 -11.41
CA GLU A 88 -6.22 19.06 -11.62
C GLU A 88 -7.45 19.32 -10.72
N LYS A 89 -8.27 18.29 -10.51
CA LYS A 89 -9.46 18.33 -9.65
C LYS A 89 -9.17 18.09 -8.17
N ARG A 90 -7.95 17.68 -7.83
CA ARG A 90 -7.57 17.27 -6.47
C ARG A 90 -7.68 18.46 -5.52
N THR A 91 -8.56 18.35 -4.54
CA THR A 91 -8.78 19.39 -3.53
C THR A 91 -8.99 18.76 -2.16
N CYS A 92 -8.40 19.38 -1.13
CA CYS A 92 -8.69 18.98 0.25
C CYS A 92 -10.05 19.52 0.66
N ILE A 93 -11.03 18.64 0.81
CA ILE A 93 -12.37 19.00 1.28
C ILE A 93 -12.60 18.39 2.66
N ARG A 94 -12.49 19.24 3.69
CA ARG A 94 -12.74 18.88 5.10
C ARG A 94 -14.23 18.93 5.45
N ARG A 95 -15.05 18.22 4.67
CA ARG A 95 -16.49 18.08 4.88
C ARG A 95 -16.98 16.75 4.34
N CYS A 96 -17.81 16.07 5.13
CA CYS A 96 -18.48 14.85 4.71
C CYS A 96 -19.48 15.11 3.57
N GLN A 97 -19.78 14.07 2.80
CA GLN A 97 -20.84 14.10 1.80
C GLN A 97 -22.22 14.32 2.45
N ASN A 98 -23.15 14.95 1.71
CA ASN A 98 -24.44 15.37 2.27
C ASN A 98 -25.30 14.20 2.79
N ILE A 99 -25.13 13.00 2.24
CA ILE A 99 -25.88 11.80 2.67
C ILE A 99 -25.31 11.19 3.95
N TYR A 100 -24.12 11.61 4.38
CA TYR A 100 -23.48 11.13 5.59
C TYR A 100 -23.91 12.01 6.77
N TYR A 101 -24.69 11.42 7.69
CA TYR A 101 -25.31 12.12 8.82
C TYR A 101 -24.79 11.66 10.20
N GLN A 102 -23.87 10.69 10.24
CA GLN A 102 -23.40 10.11 11.51
C GLN A 102 -22.53 11.11 12.28
N ASN A 103 -21.55 11.71 11.61
CA ASN A 103 -20.55 12.59 12.22
C ASN A 103 -20.22 13.78 11.32
N LYS A 104 -19.58 14.81 11.89
CA LYS A 104 -18.87 15.83 11.11
C LYS A 104 -17.49 15.31 10.73
N TYR A 105 -16.83 15.98 9.78
CA TYR A 105 -15.51 15.56 9.28
C TYR A 105 -14.47 15.36 10.40
N GLU A 106 -14.35 16.30 11.33
CA GLU A 106 -13.38 16.18 12.43
C GLU A 106 -13.78 15.11 13.46
N ASP A 107 -15.09 14.90 13.66
CA ASP A 107 -15.61 13.91 14.62
C ASP A 107 -15.52 12.47 14.07
N ASP A 108 -15.39 12.31 12.75
CA ASP A 108 -15.27 11.01 12.07
C ASP A 108 -13.82 10.52 11.92
N LYS A 109 -12.86 11.24 12.51
CA LYS A 109 -11.43 10.89 12.40
C LYS A 109 -11.08 9.67 13.23
N HIS A 110 -10.47 8.69 12.57
CA HIS A 110 -9.92 7.48 13.18
C HIS A 110 -8.40 7.51 13.11
N PHE A 111 -7.74 7.18 14.21
CA PHE A 111 -6.30 7.34 14.38
C PHE A 111 -5.62 5.98 14.54
N ALA A 112 -4.42 5.86 13.96
CA ALA A 112 -3.47 4.81 14.32
C ALA A 112 -2.56 5.29 15.45
N THR A 113 -1.91 4.35 16.12
CA THR A 113 -0.97 4.63 17.21
C THR A 113 0.45 4.87 16.69
N MET A 114 0.91 4.09 15.70
CA MET A 114 2.28 4.20 15.19
C MET A 114 2.39 3.66 13.76
N ALA A 115 3.12 4.38 12.90
CA ALA A 115 3.46 3.95 11.54
C ALA A 115 4.94 3.54 11.47
N TYR A 116 5.27 2.48 10.73
CA TYR A 116 6.62 1.92 10.65
C TYR A 116 6.85 1.17 9.34
N SER A 117 8.12 1.00 8.98
CA SER A 117 8.56 0.21 7.83
C SER A 117 9.25 -1.06 8.32
N MET A 118 8.94 -2.18 7.68
CA MET A 118 9.46 -3.49 8.09
C MET A 118 10.84 -3.75 7.52
N TYR A 119 11.09 -3.40 6.25
CA TYR A 119 12.30 -3.77 5.51
C TYR A 119 13.14 -2.55 5.10
N PRO A 120 14.49 -2.60 5.19
CA PRO A 120 15.35 -1.46 4.89
C PRO A 120 15.08 -0.83 3.52
N ARG A 121 14.85 0.49 3.51
CA ARG A 121 14.68 1.30 2.30
C ARG A 121 15.26 2.70 2.46
N SER A 122 15.54 3.34 1.33
CA SER A 122 16.04 4.71 1.27
C SER A 122 14.94 5.65 0.76
N MET A 123 14.60 6.67 1.54
CA MET A 123 13.58 7.65 1.19
C MET A 123 14.20 9.00 0.84
N THR A 124 13.59 9.68 -0.12
CA THR A 124 13.91 11.07 -0.43
C THR A 124 13.39 11.98 0.69
N VAL A 125 14.29 12.75 1.29
CA VAL A 125 13.99 13.64 2.42
C VAL A 125 13.98 15.12 2.02
N SER A 126 14.63 15.48 0.91
CA SER A 126 14.63 16.86 0.42
C SER A 126 13.48 17.12 -0.56
N VAL A 127 13.00 18.37 -0.56
CA VAL A 127 11.96 18.86 -1.50
C VAL A 127 12.46 18.84 -2.95
N ASP A 128 13.77 19.00 -3.17
CA ASP A 128 14.40 19.00 -4.50
C ASP A 128 14.72 17.59 -5.05
N GLY A 129 14.44 16.54 -4.27
CA GLY A 129 14.59 15.16 -4.70
C GLY A 129 16.00 14.58 -4.56
N LYS A 130 17.00 15.37 -4.14
CA LYS A 130 18.42 14.98 -4.21
C LYS A 130 18.94 14.26 -2.99
N GLU A 131 18.38 14.54 -1.81
CA GLU A 131 18.84 13.96 -0.56
C GLU A 131 18.01 12.72 -0.22
N ARG A 132 18.69 11.60 0.00
CA ARG A 132 18.07 10.34 0.43
C ARG A 132 18.63 9.92 1.78
N ALA A 133 17.74 9.55 2.70
CA ALA A 133 18.09 9.03 4.01
C ALA A 133 17.63 7.56 4.14
N GLN A 134 18.34 6.80 4.97
CA GLN A 134 17.88 5.47 5.36
C GLN A 134 16.72 5.61 6.34
N VAL A 135 15.66 4.85 6.10
CA VAL A 135 14.50 4.81 7.00
C VAL A 135 14.80 3.80 8.10
N PRO A 136 14.60 4.16 9.39
CA PRO A 136 14.64 3.18 10.47
C PRO A 136 13.59 2.10 10.24
N THR A 137 14.01 0.83 10.24
CA THR A 137 13.12 -0.32 9.96
C THR A 137 13.31 -1.44 10.97
N ILE A 138 12.25 -2.24 11.18
CA ILE A 138 12.28 -3.35 12.14
C ILE A 138 13.35 -4.37 11.77
N ILE A 139 13.37 -4.82 10.51
CA ILE A 139 14.34 -5.82 10.03
C ILE A 139 15.74 -5.21 9.98
N GLY A 140 15.88 -3.93 9.63
CA GLY A 140 17.17 -3.23 9.70
C GLY A 140 17.76 -3.26 11.11
N HIS A 141 16.97 -2.89 12.11
CA HIS A 141 17.39 -2.92 13.52
C HIS A 141 17.72 -4.34 14.01
N LEU A 142 16.89 -5.33 13.67
CA LEU A 142 17.15 -6.73 14.00
C LEU A 142 18.42 -7.27 13.33
N ASN A 143 18.77 -6.75 12.15
CA ASN A 143 19.97 -7.15 11.44
C ASN A 143 21.23 -6.54 12.06
N GLU A 144 21.17 -5.29 12.50
CA GLU A 144 22.27 -4.58 13.19
C GLU A 144 22.61 -5.20 14.56
N THR A 145 21.62 -5.81 15.22
CA THR A 145 21.78 -6.42 16.54
C THR A 145 22.27 -7.87 16.49
N GLN A 146 22.35 -8.48 15.31
CA GLN A 146 22.81 -9.85 15.11
C GLN A 146 24.28 -9.92 14.70
N SER A 147 24.94 -11.03 15.05
CA SER A 147 26.33 -11.29 14.65
C SER A 147 26.48 -11.64 13.17
N THR A 148 25.40 -12.10 12.54
CA THR A 148 25.36 -12.53 11.13
C THR A 148 24.15 -11.92 10.45
N PRO A 149 24.27 -11.47 9.18
CA PRO A 149 23.14 -10.93 8.44
C PRO A 149 22.01 -11.96 8.32
N MET A 150 20.77 -11.52 8.53
CA MET A 150 19.59 -12.37 8.36
C MET A 150 19.46 -12.88 6.93
N ASN A 151 19.09 -14.14 6.79
CA ASN A 151 18.78 -14.72 5.50
C ASN A 151 17.33 -14.43 5.08
N LEU A 152 17.04 -14.69 3.81
CA LEU A 152 15.73 -14.38 3.23
C LEU A 152 14.57 -15.15 3.88
N THR A 153 14.83 -16.35 4.41
CA THR A 153 13.80 -17.14 5.11
C THR A 153 13.44 -16.51 6.45
N GLU A 154 14.43 -16.00 7.18
CA GLU A 154 14.21 -15.28 8.45
C GLU A 154 13.44 -13.98 8.23
N ILE A 155 13.82 -13.21 7.20
CA ILE A 155 13.12 -11.99 6.77
C ILE A 155 11.65 -12.30 6.46
N ARG A 156 11.39 -13.31 5.63
CA ARG A 156 10.02 -13.75 5.30
C ARG A 156 9.26 -14.18 6.54
N ASN A 157 9.89 -14.93 7.46
CA ASN A 157 9.25 -15.35 8.71
C ASN A 157 8.81 -14.16 9.57
N ILE A 158 9.58 -13.07 9.61
CA ILE A 158 9.20 -11.85 10.32
C ILE A 158 7.99 -11.20 9.64
N LEU A 159 8.00 -11.06 8.32
CA LEU A 159 6.88 -10.49 7.55
C LEU A 159 5.60 -11.34 7.65
N MET A 160 5.72 -12.67 7.61
CA MET A 160 4.58 -13.58 7.81
C MET A 160 4.01 -13.46 9.22
N LYS A 161 4.86 -13.31 10.25
CA LYS A 161 4.40 -13.04 11.62
C LYS A 161 3.66 -11.70 11.73
N GLU A 162 4.14 -10.66 11.07
CA GLU A 162 3.47 -9.35 11.03
C GLU A 162 2.05 -9.48 10.43
N LEU A 163 1.94 -10.13 9.27
CA LEU A 163 0.66 -10.38 8.61
C LEU A 163 -0.27 -11.24 9.47
N TYR A 164 0.26 -12.27 10.13
CA TYR A 164 -0.52 -13.19 10.96
C TYR A 164 -1.07 -12.53 12.23
N LEU A 165 -0.25 -11.72 12.91
CA LEU A 165 -0.58 -11.16 14.21
C LEU A 165 -1.34 -9.83 14.10
N PHE A 166 -0.96 -8.97 13.16
CA PHE A 166 -1.46 -7.61 13.08
C PHE A 166 -2.29 -7.32 11.84
N GLY A 167 -2.31 -8.25 10.88
CA GLY A 167 -3.08 -8.13 9.65
C GLY A 167 -2.30 -7.50 8.49
N PRO A 168 -3.02 -7.14 7.40
CA PRO A 168 -2.42 -6.69 6.15
C PRO A 168 -1.41 -5.54 6.28
N THR A 169 -0.43 -5.50 5.38
CA THR A 169 0.53 -4.39 5.24
C THR A 169 0.44 -3.80 3.84
N THR A 170 1.03 -2.63 3.60
CA THR A 170 1.32 -2.25 2.21
C THR A 170 2.49 -3.10 1.72
N MET A 171 2.55 -3.27 0.40
CA MET A 171 3.74 -3.76 -0.28
C MET A 171 3.99 -2.91 -1.51
N ALA A 172 5.17 -2.30 -1.59
CA ALA A 172 5.63 -1.62 -2.78
C ALA A 172 6.59 -2.50 -3.58
N PHE A 173 6.46 -2.49 -4.91
CA PHE A 173 7.32 -3.26 -5.79
C PHE A 173 7.43 -2.60 -7.18
N PRO A 174 8.53 -2.83 -7.91
CA PRO A 174 8.66 -2.38 -9.28
C PRO A 174 7.74 -3.18 -10.21
N VAL A 175 6.94 -2.47 -11.01
CA VAL A 175 6.01 -3.04 -11.98
C VAL A 175 6.61 -2.98 -13.38
N THR A 176 6.56 -4.11 -14.08
CA THR A 176 6.91 -4.26 -15.49
C THR A 176 5.66 -4.40 -16.35
N GLU A 177 5.79 -4.24 -17.68
CA GLU A 177 4.66 -4.33 -18.61
C GLU A 177 3.92 -5.69 -18.53
N GLU A 178 4.65 -6.79 -18.35
CA GLU A 178 4.04 -8.11 -18.20
C GLU A 178 3.18 -8.24 -16.94
N PHE A 179 3.49 -7.49 -15.87
CA PHE A 179 2.65 -7.49 -14.68
C PHE A 179 1.31 -6.82 -14.94
N LEU A 180 1.28 -5.76 -15.77
CA LEU A 180 0.01 -5.09 -16.13
C LEU A 180 -0.97 -6.05 -16.80
N HIS A 181 -0.45 -7.06 -17.51
CA HIS A 181 -1.21 -8.10 -18.21
C HIS A 181 -1.41 -9.39 -17.38
N TYR A 182 -1.06 -9.38 -16.09
CA TYR A 182 -1.27 -10.53 -15.21
C TYR A 182 -2.75 -10.94 -15.19
N ALA A 183 -3.00 -12.23 -15.40
CA ALA A 183 -4.34 -12.82 -15.37
C ALA A 183 -4.54 -13.78 -14.19
N SER A 184 -3.58 -14.68 -13.93
CA SER A 184 -3.67 -15.65 -12.83
C SER A 184 -2.32 -16.33 -12.56
N GLY A 185 -2.26 -17.20 -11.55
CA GLY A 185 -1.07 -17.97 -11.20
C GLY A 185 -0.08 -17.19 -10.33
N VAL A 186 1.17 -17.65 -10.25
CA VAL A 186 2.23 -16.95 -9.52
C VAL A 186 3.08 -16.16 -10.50
N PHE A 187 2.96 -14.83 -10.45
CA PHE A 187 3.71 -13.92 -11.29
C PHE A 187 5.22 -14.10 -11.05
N ARG A 188 5.94 -14.30 -12.15
CA ARG A 188 7.40 -14.34 -12.23
C ARG A 188 7.80 -13.42 -13.39
N PRO A 189 8.62 -12.39 -13.16
CA PRO A 189 9.09 -11.55 -14.25
C PRO A 189 9.83 -12.38 -15.30
N HIS A 190 9.54 -12.13 -16.57
CA HIS A 190 10.21 -12.80 -17.67
C HIS A 190 10.38 -11.85 -18.87
N PRO A 191 11.60 -11.75 -19.45
CA PRO A 191 12.86 -12.35 -18.99
C PRO A 191 13.37 -11.72 -17.68
N LEU A 192 14.18 -12.45 -16.91
CA LEU A 192 14.83 -11.89 -15.71
C LEU A 192 15.94 -10.90 -16.07
N ASP A 193 16.61 -11.13 -17.20
CA ASP A 193 17.62 -10.23 -17.74
C ASP A 193 16.98 -8.93 -18.21
N GLY A 194 17.63 -7.81 -17.90
CA GLY A 194 17.11 -6.48 -18.24
C GLY A 194 15.86 -6.08 -17.45
N PHE A 195 15.50 -6.75 -16.34
CA PHE A 195 14.31 -6.40 -15.55
C PHE A 195 14.25 -4.91 -15.19
N ASN A 196 15.36 -4.32 -14.74
CA ASN A 196 15.44 -2.92 -14.34
C ASN A 196 15.11 -1.95 -15.49
N ASP A 197 15.47 -2.30 -16.72
CA ASP A 197 15.22 -1.48 -17.92
C ASP A 197 13.75 -1.55 -18.36
N ARG A 198 13.01 -2.55 -17.86
CA ARG A 198 11.60 -2.81 -18.18
C ARG A 198 10.65 -2.32 -17.09
N ILE A 199 11.17 -1.73 -16.01
CA ILE A 199 10.35 -1.15 -14.94
C ILE A 199 9.60 0.06 -15.52
N VAL A 200 8.27 -0.01 -15.48
CA VAL A 200 7.41 1.09 -15.91
C VAL A 200 7.26 2.11 -14.77
N TYR A 201 6.94 1.63 -13.57
CA TYR A 201 6.81 2.45 -12.36
C TYR A 201 6.83 1.58 -11.09
N TRP A 202 6.89 2.24 -9.92
CA TRP A 202 6.71 1.60 -8.62
C TRP A 202 5.25 1.60 -8.21
N HIS A 203 4.73 0.45 -7.80
CA HIS A 203 3.33 0.31 -7.41
C HIS A 203 3.20 -0.14 -5.96
N VAL A 204 2.16 0.35 -5.28
CA VAL A 204 1.86 0.03 -3.89
C VAL A 204 0.52 -0.67 -3.83
N VAL A 205 0.53 -1.88 -3.27
CA VAL A 205 -0.65 -2.74 -3.09
C VAL A 205 -0.86 -3.06 -1.62
N ARG A 206 -1.96 -3.77 -1.32
CA ARG A 206 -2.21 -4.33 -0.01
C ARG A 206 -1.79 -5.80 0.03
N LEU A 207 -0.84 -6.14 0.88
CA LEU A 207 -0.37 -7.50 1.12
C LEU A 207 -1.23 -8.16 2.19
N ILE A 208 -1.85 -9.29 1.86
CA ILE A 208 -2.85 -9.94 2.73
C ILE A 208 -2.48 -11.36 3.16
N GLY A 209 -1.43 -11.94 2.57
CA GLY A 209 -1.06 -13.31 2.88
C GLY A 209 0.09 -13.82 2.02
N TRP A 210 0.32 -15.12 2.10
CA TRP A 210 1.40 -15.82 1.42
C TRP A 210 1.03 -17.27 1.13
N GLY A 211 1.92 -17.96 0.42
CA GLY A 211 1.83 -19.40 0.24
C GLY A 211 3.01 -19.93 -0.53
N HIS A 212 2.91 -21.19 -0.96
CA HIS A 212 3.90 -21.85 -1.79
C HIS A 212 3.22 -22.35 -3.07
N SER A 213 3.87 -22.18 -4.22
CA SER A 213 3.41 -22.80 -5.47
C SER A 213 3.70 -24.30 -5.49
N GLU A 214 3.18 -25.00 -6.49
CA GLU A 214 3.36 -26.45 -6.67
C GLU A 214 4.84 -26.87 -6.78
N ASP A 215 5.69 -25.99 -7.31
CA ASP A 215 7.15 -26.15 -7.39
C ASP A 215 7.88 -25.82 -6.08
N GLY A 216 7.14 -25.48 -5.01
CA GLY A 216 7.68 -25.12 -3.70
C GLY A 216 8.15 -23.67 -3.57
N SER A 217 8.08 -22.84 -4.61
CA SER A 217 8.48 -21.44 -4.49
C SER A 217 7.52 -20.63 -3.63
N HIS A 218 8.06 -19.75 -2.79
CA HIS A 218 7.27 -18.86 -1.96
C HIS A 218 6.65 -17.72 -2.79
N TYR A 219 5.41 -17.33 -2.46
CA TYR A 219 4.74 -16.18 -3.04
C TYR A 219 4.05 -15.31 -1.99
N TRP A 220 3.97 -14.01 -2.28
CA TRP A 220 3.09 -13.07 -1.59
C TRP A 220 1.74 -13.01 -2.29
N LEU A 221 0.64 -12.93 -1.52
CA LEU A 221 -0.73 -12.71 -2.01
C LEU A 221 -1.13 -11.25 -1.76
N GLY A 222 -1.29 -10.50 -2.85
CA GLY A 222 -1.64 -9.09 -2.82
C GLY A 222 -3.01 -8.80 -3.40
N VAL A 223 -3.65 -7.74 -2.89
CA VAL A 223 -4.86 -7.13 -3.46
C VAL A 223 -4.45 -5.87 -4.21
N ASN A 224 -4.75 -5.83 -5.50
CA ASN A 224 -4.46 -4.69 -6.36
C ASN A 224 -5.57 -3.64 -6.28
N SER A 225 -5.28 -2.43 -6.75
CA SER A 225 -6.21 -1.29 -6.82
C SER A 225 -6.70 -0.99 -8.25
N PHE A 226 -6.64 -1.97 -9.15
CA PHE A 226 -7.14 -1.85 -10.54
C PHE A 226 -8.57 -2.41 -10.72
N GLY A 227 -9.27 -2.66 -9.61
CA GLY A 227 -10.61 -3.22 -9.62
C GLY A 227 -10.63 -4.74 -9.80
N SER A 228 -11.84 -5.31 -9.68
CA SER A 228 -12.04 -6.77 -9.65
C SER A 228 -11.92 -7.44 -11.03
N HIS A 229 -11.88 -6.67 -12.12
CA HIS A 229 -11.71 -7.22 -13.47
C HIS A 229 -10.24 -7.49 -13.84
N TRP A 230 -9.30 -7.02 -13.01
CA TRP A 230 -7.88 -7.25 -13.21
C TRP A 230 -7.43 -8.55 -12.52
N GLY A 231 -6.52 -9.29 -13.15
CA GLY A 231 -5.91 -10.48 -12.53
C GLY A 231 -6.94 -11.50 -12.09
N ASP A 232 -6.68 -12.13 -10.94
CA ASP A 232 -7.59 -13.10 -10.35
C ASP A 232 -8.57 -12.36 -9.43
N ASN A 233 -9.63 -11.79 -10.00
CA ASN A 233 -10.66 -11.04 -9.25
C ASN A 233 -10.11 -9.85 -8.43
N GLY A 234 -9.09 -9.16 -8.94
CA GLY A 234 -8.41 -8.05 -8.27
C GLY A 234 -7.26 -8.48 -7.36
N VAL A 235 -7.00 -9.78 -7.20
CA VAL A 235 -5.85 -10.30 -6.45
C VAL A 235 -4.77 -10.86 -7.38
N PHE A 236 -3.57 -10.97 -6.85
CA PHE A 236 -2.43 -11.57 -7.53
C PHE A 236 -1.51 -12.28 -6.55
N LYS A 237 -0.75 -13.25 -7.08
CA LYS A 237 0.35 -13.90 -6.37
C LYS A 237 1.66 -13.51 -7.04
N ILE A 238 2.66 -13.11 -6.27
CA ILE A 238 3.97 -12.70 -6.79
C ILE A 238 5.09 -13.54 -6.17
N ASN A 239 5.94 -14.11 -7.02
CA ASN A 239 7.06 -14.94 -6.59
C ASN A 239 8.13 -14.09 -5.90
N THR A 240 8.42 -14.42 -4.65
CA THR A 240 9.35 -13.63 -3.85
C THR A 240 10.81 -13.92 -4.20
N ASP A 241 11.15 -15.14 -4.61
CA ASP A 241 12.53 -15.49 -4.97
C ASP A 241 13.04 -14.63 -6.14
N SER A 242 12.16 -14.32 -7.10
CA SER A 242 12.49 -13.44 -8.22
C SER A 242 12.49 -11.95 -7.88
N MET A 243 11.71 -11.52 -6.88
CA MET A 243 11.39 -10.10 -6.68
C MET A 243 12.16 -9.43 -5.55
N GLU A 244 12.60 -10.17 -4.53
CA GLU A 244 13.27 -9.61 -3.34
C GLU A 244 14.54 -8.84 -3.70
N LYS A 245 15.29 -9.32 -4.70
CA LYS A 245 16.48 -8.64 -5.22
C LYS A 245 16.20 -7.31 -5.93
N TYR A 246 14.95 -7.03 -6.27
CA TYR A 246 14.52 -5.78 -6.91
C TYR A 246 13.88 -4.78 -5.92
N GLY A 247 13.91 -5.09 -4.62
CA GLY A 247 13.51 -4.17 -3.54
C GLY A 247 12.02 -4.19 -3.26
N LEU A 248 11.56 -5.23 -2.55
CA LEU A 248 10.22 -5.21 -1.98
C LEU A 248 10.21 -4.37 -0.70
N GLU A 249 9.24 -3.49 -0.59
CA GLU A 249 9.09 -2.58 0.55
C GLU A 249 7.77 -2.83 1.25
N TYR A 250 7.76 -2.73 2.58
CA TYR A 250 6.60 -3.07 3.39
C TYR A 250 6.43 -2.04 4.50
N GLU A 251 5.30 -1.36 4.49
CA GLU A 251 4.95 -0.32 5.45
C GLU A 251 3.60 -0.64 6.07
N THR A 252 3.44 -0.29 7.33
CA THR A 252 2.19 -0.53 8.02
C THR A 252 2.04 0.38 9.24
N ALA A 253 0.93 0.24 9.94
CA ALA A 253 0.68 0.94 11.19
C ALA A 253 0.00 0.04 12.23
N LEU A 254 0.20 0.34 13.51
CA LEU A 254 -0.53 -0.23 14.64
C LEU A 254 -1.76 0.61 14.92
N VAL A 255 -2.88 -0.06 15.23
CA VAL A 255 -4.12 0.57 15.70
C VAL A 255 -4.21 0.36 17.20
#